data_AF-A0A359CRB6-F1
#
_entry.id   AF-A0A359CRB6-F1
#
_cell.length_a   1.000
_cell.length_b   1.000
_cell.length_c   1.000
_cell.angle_alpha   90.00
_cell.angle_beta   90.00
_cell.angle_gamma   90.00
#
_symmetry.space_group_name_H-M   'P 1'
#
loop_
_entity.id
_entity.type
_entity.pdbx_description
1 polymer ?
#
loop_
_entity_poly.entity_id
_entity_poly.type
_entity_poly.pdbx_seq_one_letter_code
_entity_poly.pdbx_strand_id
1 'polypeptide(L)'
;MNVLRTAYYTIIKSFRDTKTLKIQMLLPIILILILGTALNSFFTPTNFEKFSVYYLNEDEGTLSKKFDEFLNNEEIKSLIEIKDIKSYEKGKKDVENGDIAAFIHIPEDFSSNIQSG
;
A
#
# COMPACT_ATOMS: atom_id res chain seq x y z
N MET A 1 -20.81 -34.91 52.30
CA MET A 1 -21.66 -34.02 51.47
C MET A 1 -21.18 -32.56 51.52
N ASN A 2 -19.87 -32.33 51.29
CA ASN A 2 -19.25 -30.99 51.47
C ASN A 2 -18.64 -30.42 50.18
N VAL A 3 -18.33 -31.28 49.19
CA VAL A 3 -17.66 -30.89 47.94
C VAL A 3 -18.54 -29.98 47.07
N LEU A 4 -19.81 -30.35 46.87
CA LEU A 4 -20.77 -29.53 46.09
C LEU A 4 -21.01 -28.16 46.72
N ARG A 5 -21.04 -28.11 48.05
CA ARG A 5 -21.21 -26.86 48.81
C ARG A 5 -19.98 -25.97 48.65
N THR A 6 -18.78 -26.53 48.79
CA THR A 6 -17.52 -25.80 48.55
C THR A 6 -17.44 -25.30 47.11
N ALA A 7 -17.77 -26.13 46.11
CA ALA A 7 -17.78 -25.73 44.71
C ALA A 7 -18.73 -24.54 44.45
N TYR A 8 -19.95 -24.61 44.99
CA TYR A 8 -20.96 -23.54 44.85
C TYR A 8 -20.47 -22.21 45.44
N TYR A 9 -19.95 -22.22 46.67
CA TYR A 9 -19.44 -20.99 47.30
C TYR A 9 -18.17 -20.46 46.62
N THR A 10 -17.32 -21.32 46.08
CA THR A 10 -16.14 -20.90 45.32
C THR A 10 -16.54 -20.18 44.03
N ILE A 11 -17.51 -20.70 43.28
CA ILE A 11 -18.01 -20.04 42.05
C ILE A 11 -18.58 -18.67 42.39
N ILE A 12 -19.45 -18.56 43.40
CA ILE A 12 -20.03 -17.28 43.81
C ILE A 12 -18.95 -16.31 44.30
N LYS A 13 -17.94 -16.80 45.01
CA LYS A 13 -16.81 -15.98 45.48
C LYS A 13 -15.97 -15.47 44.31
N SER A 14 -15.70 -16.29 43.30
CA SER A 14 -15.01 -15.89 42.07
C SER A 14 -15.80 -14.84 41.29
N PHE A 15 -17.13 -14.97 41.21
CA PHE A 15 -17.98 -13.95 40.58
C PHE A 15 -18.06 -12.65 41.39
N ARG A 16 -17.91 -12.71 42.72
CA ARG A 16 -17.86 -11.54 43.60
C ARG A 16 -16.47 -10.90 43.67
N ASP A 17 -15.44 -11.55 43.12
CA ASP A 17 -14.13 -10.94 42.92
C ASP A 17 -14.15 -9.99 41.72
N THR A 18 -14.87 -8.88 41.92
CA THR A 18 -15.09 -7.84 40.92
C THR A 18 -13.80 -7.17 40.46
N LYS A 19 -12.73 -7.21 41.26
CA LYS A 19 -11.42 -6.67 40.85
C LYS A 19 -10.79 -7.56 39.79
N THR A 20 -10.69 -8.86 40.07
CA THR A 20 -10.10 -9.83 39.13
C THR A 20 -10.92 -9.91 37.84
N LEU A 21 -12.26 -9.93 37.94
CA LEU A 21 -13.13 -9.92 36.77
C LEU A 21 -12.98 -8.65 35.91
N LYS A 22 -12.85 -7.47 36.53
CA LYS A 22 -12.59 -6.22 35.81
C LYS A 22 -11.28 -6.28 35.05
N ILE A 23 -10.19 -6.74 35.67
CA ILE A 23 -8.90 -6.88 34.98
C ILE A 23 -9.01 -7.86 33.80
N GLN A 24 -9.64 -9.02 34.00
CA GLN A 24 -9.78 -10.05 32.96
C GLN A 24 -10.64 -9.59 31.78
N MET A 25 -11.63 -8.73 32.00
CA MET A 25 -12.43 -8.14 30.91
C MET A 25 -11.75 -6.91 30.29
N LEU A 26 -11.12 -6.05 31.09
CA LEU A 26 -10.55 -4.80 30.62
C LEU A 26 -9.30 -5.02 29.77
N LEU A 27 -8.45 -6.00 30.15
CA LEU A 27 -7.23 -6.32 29.43
C LEU A 27 -7.45 -6.66 27.94
N PRO A 28 -8.33 -7.62 27.57
CA PRO A 28 -8.57 -7.90 26.16
C PRO A 28 -9.22 -6.72 25.43
N ILE A 29 -10.09 -5.95 26.08
CA ILE A 29 -10.70 -4.75 25.48
C ILE A 29 -9.62 -3.71 25.14
N ILE A 30 -8.69 -3.44 26.07
CA ILE A 30 -7.58 -2.51 25.84
C ILE A 30 -6.69 -3.00 24.69
N LEU A 31 -6.37 -4.30 24.64
CA LEU A 31 -5.56 -4.86 23.57
C LEU A 31 -6.24 -4.73 22.20
N ILE A 32 -7.54 -5.00 22.13
CA ILE A 32 -8.34 -4.82 20.90
C ILE A 32 -8.35 -3.34 20.48
N LEU A 33 -8.48 -2.41 21.42
CA LEU A 33 -8.48 -0.97 21.12
C LEU A 33 -7.11 -0.47 20.62
N ILE A 34 -6.02 -0.89 21.26
CA ILE A 34 -4.66 -0.53 20.83
C ILE A 34 -4.39 -1.10 19.44
N LEU A 35 -4.71 -2.38 19.23
CA LEU A 35 -4.48 -3.03 17.93
C LEU A 35 -5.37 -2.42 16.85
N GLY A 36 -6.64 -2.18 17.14
CA GLY A 36 -7.59 -1.56 16.22
C GLY A 36 -7.17 -0.15 15.81
N THR A 37 -6.74 0.68 16.75
CA THR A 37 -6.29 2.05 16.44
C THR A 37 -4.95 2.08 15.72
N ALA A 38 -3.98 1.24 16.11
CA ALA A 38 -2.69 1.14 15.45
C ALA A 38 -2.80 0.59 14.02
N LEU A 39 -3.66 -0.42 13.81
CA LEU A 39 -3.83 -1.07 12.52
C LEU A 39 -4.83 -0.34 11.61
N ASN A 40 -5.61 0.60 12.13
CA ASN A 40 -6.51 1.45 11.34
C ASN A 40 -5.77 2.16 10.20
N SER A 41 -4.54 2.61 10.43
CA SER A 41 -3.71 3.26 9.40
C SER A 41 -3.33 2.33 8.24
N PHE A 42 -3.35 1.01 8.45
CA PHE A 42 -3.07 0.01 7.41
C PHE A 42 -4.32 -0.42 6.64
N PHE A 43 -5.51 -0.23 7.23
CA PHE A 43 -6.78 -0.66 6.65
C PHE A 43 -7.61 0.49 6.08
N THR A 44 -7.31 1.74 6.42
CA THR A 44 -7.79 2.87 5.63
C THR A 44 -7.18 2.76 4.25
N PRO A 45 -7.98 2.70 3.17
CA PRO A 45 -7.44 2.82 1.82
C PRO A 45 -6.95 4.26 1.68
N THR A 46 -5.72 4.53 2.12
CA THR A 46 -4.91 5.55 1.48
C THR A 46 -4.94 5.17 0.00
N ASN A 47 -5.49 6.06 -0.84
CA ASN A 47 -5.25 6.01 -2.27
C ASN A 47 -3.82 5.51 -2.46
N PHE A 48 -3.63 4.35 -3.10
CA PHE A 48 -2.32 3.77 -3.33
C PHE A 48 -1.38 4.93 -3.66
N GLU A 49 -0.35 5.15 -2.83
CA GLU A 49 0.60 6.24 -3.08
C GLU A 49 1.04 6.09 -4.53
N LYS A 50 0.82 7.15 -5.33
CA LYS A 50 1.11 7.10 -6.76
C LYS A 50 2.55 6.68 -6.91
N PHE A 51 2.77 5.57 -7.61
CA PHE A 51 4.13 5.13 -7.86
C PHE A 51 4.77 6.10 -8.86
N SER A 52 5.93 6.64 -8.50
CA SER A 52 6.71 7.47 -9.43
C SER A 52 7.24 6.59 -10.56
N VAL A 53 7.09 7.07 -11.79
CA VAL A 53 7.60 6.43 -13.00
C VAL A 53 8.38 7.44 -13.81
N TYR A 54 9.60 7.08 -14.22
CA TYR A 54 10.39 7.92 -15.10
C TYR A 54 9.98 7.70 -16.54
N TYR A 55 9.97 8.79 -17.29
CA TYR A 55 9.63 8.78 -18.71
C TYR A 55 10.72 9.48 -19.52
N LEU A 56 11.22 8.78 -20.54
CA LEU A 56 12.14 9.32 -21.54
C LEU A 56 11.57 8.96 -22.91
N ASN A 57 11.23 9.99 -23.67
CA ASN A 57 10.74 9.85 -25.03
C ASN A 57 11.71 10.51 -26.01
N GLU A 58 12.35 9.69 -26.84
CA GLU A 58 13.29 10.12 -27.89
C GLU A 58 12.65 10.02 -29.29
N ASP A 59 11.45 9.44 -29.42
CA ASP A 59 10.73 9.28 -30.69
C ASP A 59 9.78 10.46 -30.93
N GLU A 60 9.87 11.10 -32.11
CA GLU A 60 8.96 12.18 -32.51
C GLU A 60 7.77 11.71 -33.38
N GLY A 61 7.64 10.40 -33.56
CA GLY A 61 6.65 9.78 -34.43
C GLY A 61 5.22 9.85 -33.89
N THR A 62 4.26 9.50 -34.76
CA THR A 62 2.84 9.60 -34.42
C THR A 62 2.42 8.66 -33.30
N LEU A 63 3.08 7.51 -33.14
CA LEU A 63 2.72 6.52 -32.11
C LEU A 63 3.22 6.97 -30.74
N SER A 64 4.43 7.52 -30.68
CA SER A 64 4.99 8.16 -29.49
C SER A 64 4.08 9.25 -28.92
N LYS A 65 3.58 10.16 -29.77
CA LYS A 65 2.63 11.22 -29.34
C LYS A 65 1.33 10.66 -28.77
N LYS A 66 0.81 9.57 -29.33
CA LYS A 66 -0.38 8.90 -28.77
C LYS A 66 -0.10 8.26 -27.41
N PHE A 67 1.12 7.80 -27.19
CA PHE A 67 1.54 7.28 -25.89
C PHE A 67 1.67 8.40 -24.86
N ASP A 68 2.17 9.58 -25.25
CA ASP A 68 2.16 10.78 -24.40
C ASP A 68 0.73 11.16 -23.99
N GLU A 69 -0.22 11.11 -24.93
CA GLU A 69 -1.65 11.36 -24.66
C GLU A 69 -2.24 10.31 -23.70
N PHE A 70 -1.90 9.03 -23.88
CA PHE A 70 -2.31 7.94 -22.99
C PHE A 70 -1.81 8.16 -21.56
N LEU A 71 -0.53 8.47 -21.41
CA LEU A 71 0.08 8.78 -20.11
C LEU A 71 -0.54 10.03 -19.46
N ASN A 72 -1.03 10.97 -20.26
CA ASN A 72 -1.66 12.20 -19.78
C ASN A 72 -3.14 12.07 -19.39
N ASN A 73 -3.76 10.90 -19.60
CA ASN A 73 -5.15 10.64 -19.21
C ASN A 73 -5.32 10.74 -17.68
N GLU A 74 -6.41 11.35 -17.23
CA GLU A 74 -6.75 11.52 -15.81
C GLU A 74 -6.79 10.20 -15.05
N GLU A 75 -7.29 9.13 -15.67
CA GLU A 75 -7.30 7.79 -15.06
C GLU A 75 -5.88 7.30 -14.79
N ILE A 76 -4.96 7.50 -15.73
CA ILE A 76 -3.56 7.10 -15.59
C ILE A 76 -2.83 7.98 -14.57
N LYS A 77 -2.99 9.31 -14.65
CA LYS A 77 -2.45 10.27 -13.68
C LYS A 77 -2.97 10.05 -12.25
N SER A 78 -4.14 9.45 -12.09
CA SER A 78 -4.66 9.08 -10.77
C SER A 78 -3.88 7.93 -10.13
N LEU A 79 -3.27 7.07 -10.95
CA LEU A 79 -2.54 5.87 -10.54
C LEU A 79 -1.02 6.10 -10.46
N ILE A 80 -0.45 6.88 -11.38
CA ILE A 80 1.01 7.04 -11.53
C ILE A 80 1.43 8.51 -11.49
N GLU A 81 2.63 8.76 -10.96
CA GLU A 81 3.29 10.07 -11.04
C GLU A 81 4.39 9.99 -12.09
N ILE A 82 4.19 10.64 -13.23
CA ILE A 82 5.17 10.65 -14.32
C ILE A 82 6.20 11.74 -14.06
N LYS A 83 7.48 11.39 -14.15
CA LYS A 83 8.63 12.29 -14.01
C LYS A 83 9.48 12.21 -15.27
N ASP A 84 9.48 13.28 -16.05
CA ASP A 84 10.27 13.35 -17.28
C ASP A 84 11.77 13.42 -16.96
N ILE A 85 12.56 12.58 -17.62
CA ILE A 85 14.02 12.59 -17.53
C ILE A 85 14.63 12.70 -18.91
N LYS A 86 15.90 13.15 -18.98
CA LYS A 86 16.65 13.31 -20.23
C LYS A 86 17.80 12.32 -20.41
N SER A 87 17.96 11.37 -19.49
CA SER A 87 19.12 10.48 -19.46
C SER A 87 18.68 9.06 -19.16
N TYR A 88 18.88 8.18 -20.13
CA TYR A 88 18.66 6.75 -19.99
C TYR A 88 19.46 6.16 -18.82
N GLU A 89 20.74 6.51 -18.72
CA GLU A 89 21.64 6.04 -17.66
C GLU A 89 21.12 6.36 -16.26
N LYS A 90 20.58 7.58 -16.08
CA LYS A 90 19.96 7.96 -14.81
C LYS A 90 18.72 7.12 -14.54
N GLY A 91 17.83 6.98 -15.53
CA GLY A 91 16.60 6.20 -15.37
C GLY A 91 16.85 4.75 -15.01
N LYS A 92 17.81 4.12 -15.69
CA LYS A 92 18.22 2.74 -15.42
C LYS A 92 18.80 2.59 -14.01
N LYS A 93 19.74 3.45 -13.63
CA LYS A 93 20.40 3.40 -12.32
C LYS A 93 19.41 3.56 -11.17
N ASP A 94 18.48 4.51 -11.30
CA ASP A 94 17.53 4.82 -10.24
C ASP A 94 16.50 3.67 -10.08
N VAL A 95 16.15 2.94 -11.15
CA VAL A 95 15.35 1.70 -11.06
C VAL A 95 16.16 0.59 -10.39
N GLU A 96 17.43 0.40 -10.78
CA GLU A 96 18.30 -0.64 -10.21
C GLU A 96 18.56 -0.45 -8.71
N ASN A 97 18.65 0.80 -8.25
CA ASN A 97 18.81 1.14 -6.84
C ASN A 97 17.50 1.02 -6.04
N GLY A 98 16.36 0.90 -6.72
CA GLY A 98 15.03 0.94 -6.09
C GLY A 98 14.57 2.34 -5.67
N ASP A 99 15.21 3.39 -6.19
CA ASP A 99 14.82 4.79 -5.96
C ASP A 99 13.51 5.14 -6.68
N ILE A 100 13.17 4.38 -7.73
CA ILE A 100 11.93 4.51 -8.49
C ILE A 100 11.36 3.14 -8.89
N ALA A 101 10.02 3.07 -9.00
CA ALA A 101 9.31 1.82 -9.28
C ALA A 101 9.50 1.32 -10.72
N ALA A 102 9.54 2.24 -11.70
CA ALA A 102 9.67 1.88 -13.12
C ALA A 102 10.26 3.03 -13.95
N PHE A 103 10.87 2.67 -15.07
CA PHE A 103 11.35 3.58 -16.10
C PHE A 103 10.81 3.15 -17.46
N ILE A 104 10.11 4.06 -18.13
CA ILE A 104 9.60 3.91 -19.49
C ILE A 104 10.51 4.68 -20.44
N HIS A 105 11.13 3.97 -21.36
CA HIS A 105 11.99 4.53 -22.40
C HIS A 105 11.41 4.23 -23.78
N ILE A 106 11.15 5.28 -24.57
CA ILE A 106 10.76 5.19 -25.97
C ILE A 106 11.97 5.63 -26.81
N PRO A 107 12.65 4.70 -27.51
CA PRO A 107 13.79 5.02 -28.36
C PRO A 107 13.37 5.67 -29.69
N GLU A 108 14.26 6.42 -30.33
CA GLU A 108 14.01 7.22 -31.56
C GLU A 108 13.33 6.46 -32.72
N ASP A 109 13.53 5.15 -32.83
CA ASP A 109 12.99 4.31 -33.92
C ASP A 109 11.68 3.58 -33.56
N PHE A 110 11.10 3.85 -32.39
CA PHE A 110 9.95 3.11 -31.87
C PHE A 110 8.75 3.15 -32.83
N SER A 111 8.34 4.33 -33.29
CA SER A 111 7.19 4.48 -34.19
C SER A 111 7.44 3.77 -35.52
N SER A 112 8.66 3.89 -36.06
CA SER A 112 9.05 3.27 -37.33
C SER A 112 9.04 1.75 -37.25
N ASN A 113 9.63 1.18 -36.19
CA ASN A 113 9.72 -0.27 -35.98
C ASN A 113 8.35 -0.92 -35.80
N ILE A 114 7.42 -0.26 -35.09
CA ILE A 114 6.06 -0.81 -34.91
C ILE A 114 5.26 -0.76 -36.21
N GLN A 115 5.47 0.26 -37.05
CA GLN A 115 4.78 0.38 -38.33
C GLN A 115 5.31 -0.61 -39.39
N SER A 116 6.57 -1.02 -39.30
CA SER A 116 7.19 -1.95 -40.24
C SER A 116 6.85 -3.43 -39.98
N GLY A 117 6.23 -3.76 -38.84
CA GLY A 117 5.95 -5.13 -38.40
C GLY A 117 7.19 -5.87 -37.90
#